data_AF-A0A920ADD2-F1
#
_entry.id   AF-A0A920ADD2-F1
#
_cell.length_a   1.000
_cell.length_b   1.000
_cell.length_c   1.000
_cell.angle_alpha   90.00
_cell.angle_beta   90.00
_cell.angle_gamma   90.00
#
_symmetry.space_group_name_H-M   'P 1'
#
loop_
_entity.id
_entity.type
_entity.pdbx_description
1 polymer ?
#
loop_
_entity_poly.entity_id
_entity_poly.type
_entity_poly.pdbx_seq_one_letter_code
_entity_poly.pdbx_strand_id
1 'polypeptide(L)'
;MGVKITGSGFPVYKGKGAKLQRALINYFLDKNIEAGYEEVIPPHLVNEDSGFGTGQLPDKEGQMYHITEDNLYLIPTAEVPVTNIFRDVI
;
A
#
# COMPACT_ATOMS: atom_id res chain seq x y z
N MET A 1 -16.41 -15.26 -6.79
CA MET A 1 -16.92 -14.15 -5.94
C MET A 1 -16.22 -12.86 -6.32
N GLY A 2 -14.89 -12.80 -6.22
CA GLY A 2 -14.06 -11.67 -6.65
C GLY A 2 -14.37 -11.08 -8.02
N VAL A 3 -14.33 -11.92 -9.07
CA VAL A 3 -14.62 -11.49 -10.46
C VAL A 3 -15.97 -10.81 -10.62
N LYS A 4 -16.99 -11.25 -9.88
CA LYS A 4 -18.32 -10.64 -9.91
C LYS A 4 -18.37 -9.28 -9.21
N ILE A 5 -17.52 -9.07 -8.19
CA ILE A 5 -17.52 -7.85 -7.37
C ILE A 5 -16.64 -6.77 -8.02
N THR A 6 -15.48 -7.15 -8.55
CA THR A 6 -14.44 -6.20 -9.00
C THR A 6 -13.87 -6.54 -10.37
N GLY A 7 -13.61 -7.82 -10.66
CA GLY A 7 -13.00 -8.26 -11.91
C GLY A 7 -11.91 -9.32 -11.71
N SER A 8 -11.20 -9.68 -12.78
CA SER A 8 -10.05 -10.60 -12.69
C SER A 8 -8.97 -10.03 -11.76
N GLY A 9 -8.29 -10.88 -11.00
CA GLY A 9 -7.21 -10.48 -10.09
C GLY A 9 -7.62 -10.09 -8.66
N PHE A 10 -8.92 -10.04 -8.33
CA PHE A 10 -9.40 -9.63 -7.00
C PHE A 10 -10.03 -10.80 -6.21
N PRO A 11 -9.24 -11.68 -5.55
CA PRO A 11 -9.79 -12.84 -4.84
C PRO A 11 -10.57 -12.44 -3.57
N VAL A 12 -11.54 -13.28 -3.18
CA VAL A 12 -12.20 -13.19 -1.87
C VAL A 12 -11.70 -14.34 -1.01
N TYR A 13 -10.97 -14.03 0.07
CA TYR A 13 -10.52 -15.02 1.05
C TYR A 13 -11.65 -15.38 2.03
N LYS A 14 -11.76 -16.66 2.42
CA LYS A 14 -12.77 -17.14 3.38
C LYS A 14 -12.19 -18.13 4.39
N GLY A 15 -12.80 -18.20 5.57
CA GLY A 15 -12.45 -19.17 6.62
C GLY A 15 -10.96 -19.17 6.96
N LYS A 16 -10.31 -20.32 6.86
CA LYS A 16 -8.88 -20.47 7.16
C LYS A 16 -7.98 -19.61 6.26
N GLY A 17 -8.36 -19.36 5.00
CA GLY A 17 -7.58 -18.50 4.09
C GLY A 17 -7.56 -17.04 4.54
N ALA A 18 -8.72 -16.51 4.95
CA ALA A 18 -8.80 -15.15 5.50
C ALA A 18 -8.04 -15.04 6.84
N LYS A 19 -8.15 -16.06 7.70
CA LYS A 19 -7.39 -16.11 8.96
C LYS A 19 -5.87 -16.14 8.70
N LEU A 20 -5.41 -16.92 7.72
CA LEU A 20 -4.00 -17.03 7.38
C LEU A 20 -3.45 -15.70 6.85
N GLN A 21 -4.17 -15.02 5.96
CA GLN A 21 -3.75 -13.73 5.42
C GLN A 21 -3.49 -12.70 6.54
N ARG A 22 -4.43 -12.56 7.49
CA ARG A 22 -4.23 -11.69 8.65
C ARG A 22 -3.12 -12.17 9.58
N ALA A 23 -2.99 -13.48 9.78
CA ALA A 23 -1.93 -14.04 10.62
C ALA A 23 -0.52 -13.78 10.05
N LEU A 24 -0.37 -13.79 8.73
CA LEU A 24 0.90 -13.44 8.08
C LEU A 24 1.25 -11.97 8.27
N ILE A 25 0.28 -11.04 8.13
CA ILE A 25 0.50 -9.63 8.43
C ILE A 25 1.03 -9.47 9.86
N ASN A 26 0.29 -10.00 10.85
CA ASN A 26 0.67 -9.88 12.26
C ASN A 26 2.05 -10.49 12.52
N TYR A 27 2.33 -11.68 11.99
CA TYR A 27 3.62 -12.33 12.16
C TYR A 27 4.79 -11.46 11.67
N PHE A 28 4.67 -10.85 10.48
CA PHE A 28 5.74 -10.02 9.95
C PHE A 28 5.87 -8.68 10.68
N LEU A 29 4.76 -8.09 11.16
CA LEU A 29 4.81 -6.90 12.01
C LEU A 29 5.54 -7.20 13.32
N ASP A 30 5.15 -8.27 14.03
CA ASP A 30 5.79 -8.68 15.28
C ASP A 30 7.30 -8.93 15.08
N LYS A 31 7.69 -9.59 13.97
CA LYS A 31 9.10 -9.83 13.65
C LYS A 31 9.89 -8.57 13.33
N ASN A 32 9.29 -7.59 12.68
CA ASN A 32 9.97 -6.33 12.40
C ASN A 32 10.08 -5.47 13.66
N ILE A 33 9.08 -5.47 14.54
CA ILE A 33 9.17 -4.81 15.86
C ILE A 33 10.29 -5.46 16.69
N GLU A 34 10.35 -6.79 16.76
CA GLU A 34 11.44 -7.52 17.43
C GLU A 34 12.82 -7.15 16.87
N ALA A 35 12.91 -6.84 15.57
CA ALA A 35 14.13 -6.42 14.90
C ALA A 35 14.46 -4.91 15.05
N GLY A 36 13.64 -4.14 15.78
CA GLY A 36 13.88 -2.74 16.08
C GLY A 36 13.29 -1.74 15.08
N TYR A 37 12.42 -2.18 14.16
CA TYR A 37 11.67 -1.26 13.31
C TYR A 37 10.49 -0.65 14.07
N GLU A 38 10.18 0.61 13.78
CA GLU A 38 8.97 1.26 14.26
C GLU A 38 7.78 0.89 13.37
N GLU A 39 6.71 0.35 13.96
CA GLU A 39 5.49 0.06 13.23
C GLU A 39 4.70 1.34 12.95
N VAL A 40 4.34 1.57 11.69
CA VAL A 40 3.49 2.68 11.25
C VAL A 40 2.43 2.20 10.28
N ILE A 41 1.25 2.82 10.33
CA ILE A 41 0.19 2.65 9.32
C ILE A 41 0.10 3.96 8.52
N PRO A 42 0.68 4.03 7.31
CA PRO A 42 0.59 5.22 6.48
C PRO A 42 -0.78 5.33 5.77
N PRO A 43 -1.10 6.51 5.18
CA PRO A 43 -2.24 6.65 4.27
C PRO A 43 -2.13 5.70 3.05
N HIS A 44 -3.26 5.16 2.61
CA HIS A 44 -3.32 4.34 1.38
C HIS A 44 -3.48 5.17 0.10
N LEU A 45 -3.75 6.47 0.24
CA LEU A 45 -3.84 7.44 -0.85
C LEU A 45 -2.77 8.50 -0.64
N VAL A 46 -2.09 8.88 -1.73
CA VAL A 46 -1.03 9.88 -1.69
C VAL A 46 -1.24 10.96 -2.75
N ASN A 47 -0.72 12.16 -2.49
CA ASN A 47 -0.65 13.22 -3.49
C ASN A 47 0.41 12.92 -4.56
N GLU A 48 0.36 13.68 -5.65
CA GLU A 48 1.26 13.54 -6.80
C GLU A 48 2.75 13.67 -6.41
N ASP A 49 3.10 14.65 -5.57
CA ASP A 49 4.48 14.86 -5.13
C ASP A 49 5.08 13.61 -4.44
N SER A 50 4.24 12.79 -3.79
CA SER A 50 4.66 11.52 -3.18
C SER A 50 4.97 10.43 -4.19
N GLY A 51 4.18 10.38 -5.26
CA GLY A 51 4.47 9.53 -6.40
C GLY A 51 5.80 9.90 -7.06
N PHE A 52 6.07 11.20 -7.24
CA PHE A 52 7.35 11.66 -7.80
C PHE A 52 8.53 11.43 -6.86
N GLY A 53 8.37 11.70 -5.57
CA GLY A 53 9.44 11.54 -4.57
C GLY A 53 9.96 10.10 -4.44
N THR A 54 9.18 9.12 -4.88
CA THR A 54 9.55 7.69 -4.88
C THR A 54 9.74 7.10 -6.28
N GLY A 55 9.70 7.94 -7.32
CA GLY A 55 9.89 7.53 -8.71
C GLY A 55 8.76 6.68 -9.30
N GLN A 56 7.62 6.56 -8.60
CA GLN A 56 6.42 5.88 -9.11
C GLN A 56 5.71 6.73 -10.17
N LEU A 57 5.80 8.05 -10.04
CA LEU A 57 5.41 9.00 -11.07
C LEU A 57 6.65 9.55 -11.79
N PRO A 58 6.59 9.75 -13.13
CA PRO A 58 5.45 9.48 -14.01
C PRO A 58 5.17 7.97 -14.16
N ASP A 59 3.89 7.57 -14.07
CA ASP A 59 3.45 6.17 -14.03
C ASP A 59 3.52 5.49 -15.41
N LYS A 60 4.71 5.07 -15.80
CA LYS A 60 4.96 4.48 -17.12
C LYS A 60 4.37 3.08 -17.27
N GLU A 61 4.10 2.39 -16.16
CA GLU A 61 3.65 1.00 -16.16
C GLU A 61 2.19 0.83 -15.72
N GLY A 62 1.51 1.91 -15.33
CA GLY A 62 0.14 1.85 -14.84
C GLY A 62 0.02 1.14 -13.49
N GLN A 63 1.04 1.31 -12.63
CA GLN A 63 1.12 0.66 -11.32
C GLN A 63 0.22 1.35 -10.28
N MET A 64 -0.19 2.60 -10.52
CA MET A 64 -1.00 3.38 -9.57
C MET A 64 -2.40 3.65 -10.13
N TYR A 65 -3.43 3.41 -9.30
CA TYR A 65 -4.78 3.88 -9.63
C TYR A 65 -4.91 5.36 -9.29
N HIS A 66 -5.33 6.18 -10.25
CA HIS A 66 -5.56 7.62 -10.07
C HIS A 66 -7.03 7.91 -9.76
N ILE A 67 -7.27 8.64 -8.67
CA ILE A 67 -8.57 9.19 -8.28
C ILE A 67 -8.63 10.61 -8.82
N THR A 68 -9.22 10.76 -10.00
CA THR A 68 -9.20 12.01 -10.78
C THR A 68 -9.89 13.19 -10.09
N GLU A 69 -10.94 12.94 -9.31
CA GLU A 69 -11.72 14.00 -8.66
C GLU A 69 -10.94 14.70 -7.54
N ASP A 70 -10.12 13.93 -6.81
CA ASP A 70 -9.35 14.41 -5.66
C ASP A 70 -7.86 14.66 -5.98
N ASN A 71 -7.42 14.29 -7.19
CA ASN A 71 -6.01 14.22 -7.59
C ASN A 71 -5.13 13.44 -6.59
N LEU A 72 -5.60 12.26 -6.20
CA LEU A 72 -4.90 11.33 -5.32
C LEU A 72 -4.61 10.01 -6.03
N TYR A 73 -3.60 9.29 -5.57
CA TYR A 73 -3.18 8.01 -6.14
C TYR A 73 -3.22 6.92 -5.08
N LEU A 74 -3.79 5.75 -5.42
CA LEU A 74 -3.70 4.55 -4.59
C LEU A 74 -2.27 4.02 -4.62
N ILE A 75 -1.70 3.80 -3.45
CA ILE A 75 -0.30 3.36 -3.33
C ILE A 75 -0.12 1.93 -3.90
N PRO A 76 0.95 1.67 -4.68
CA PRO A 76 1.31 0.32 -5.09
C PRO A 76 2.05 -0.45 -3.99
N THR A 77 2.62 0.29 -3.02
CA THR A 77 3.35 -0.23 -1.86
C THR A 77 3.41 0.80 -0.74
N ALA A 78 3.56 0.35 0.51
CA ALA A 78 3.74 1.21 1.69
C ALA A 78 5.03 2.05 1.66
N GLU A 79 6.02 1.66 0.85
CA GLU A 79 7.25 2.43 0.66
C GLU A 79 6.98 3.89 0.24
N VAL A 80 5.98 4.10 -0.62
CA VAL A 80 5.65 5.44 -1.15
C VAL A 80 5.34 6.41 0.01
N PRO A 81 4.33 6.17 0.85
CA PRO A 81 4.04 7.08 1.94
C PRO A 81 5.06 7.02 3.09
N VAL A 82 5.66 5.85 3.39
CA VAL A 82 6.64 5.74 4.49
C VAL A 82 7.88 6.58 4.24
N THR A 83 8.46 6.52 3.03
CA THR A 83 9.62 7.34 2.66
C THR A 83 9.29 8.83 2.72
N ASN A 84 8.03 9.19 2.41
CA ASN A 84 7.59 10.57 2.40
C ASN A 84 7.22 11.15 3.76
N ILE A 85 7.22 10.36 4.84
CA ILE A 85 7.13 10.89 6.22
C ILE A 85 8.26 11.90 6.49
N PHE A 86 9.41 11.70 5.84
CA PHE A 86 10.60 12.53 6.03
C PHE A 86 10.90 13.47 4.85
N ARG A 87 9.96 13.63 3.90
CA ARG A 87 10.18 14.56 2.79
C ARG A 87 10.38 15.97 3.34
N ASP A 88 11.42 16.65 2.85
CA ASP A 88 11.74 18.06 3.16
C ASP A 88 12.06 18.35 4.64
N VAL A 89 12.28 17.32 5.48
CA VAL A 89 12.54 17.48 6.93
C VAL A 89 13.83 16.82 7.43
N ILE A 90 14.64 16.23 6.55
CA ILE A 90 15.99 15.69 6.85
C ILE A 90 16.98 16.15 5.78
#